data_AF-A0A849G3X3-F1
#
_entry.id   AF-A0A849G3X3-F1
#
_cell.length_a   1.000
_cell.length_b   1.000
_cell.length_c   1.000
_cell.angle_alpha   90.00
_cell.angle_beta   90.00
_cell.angle_gamma   90.00
#
_symmetry.space_group_name_H-M   'P 1'
#
loop_
_entity.id
_entity.type
_entity.pdbx_description
1 polymer ?
#
loop_
_entity_poly.entity_id
_entity_poly.type
_entity_poly.pdbx_seq_one_letter_code
_entity_poly.pdbx_strand_id
1 'polypeptide(L)'
;MERVILVDESDRPQGLMEKMEAHEKAVLHRAFSVFVFDSEGRMLLQRRALEKYHSGGLWTNSCCSHPRENETTEEAAHRRLKEEMGFDCNI
;
A
#
# COMPACT_ATOMS: atom_id res chain seq x y z
N MET A 1 6.64 -15.33 0.95
CA MET A 1 6.36 -14.26 1.93
C MET A 1 6.70 -12.95 1.26
N GLU A 2 5.82 -11.95 1.37
CA GLU A 2 6.02 -10.63 0.77
C GLU A 2 7.08 -9.86 1.60
N ARG A 3 7.96 -9.12 0.93
CA ARG A 3 8.98 -8.28 1.59
C ARG A 3 8.67 -6.80 1.35
N VAL A 4 9.08 -5.96 2.29
CA VAL A 4 8.98 -4.50 2.21
C VAL A 4 10.37 -3.89 2.08
N ILE A 5 10.45 -2.74 1.41
CA ILE A 5 11.69 -1.97 1.26
C ILE A 5 11.90 -1.13 2.51
N LEU A 6 12.94 -1.43 3.28
CA LEU A 6 13.34 -0.61 4.42
C LEU A 6 13.93 0.69 3.90
N VAL A 7 13.61 1.80 4.57
CA VAL A 7 14.11 3.13 4.20
C VAL A 7 14.53 3.91 5.43
N ASP A 8 15.38 4.91 5.22
CA ASP A 8 15.62 5.94 6.23
C ASP A 8 14.59 7.08 6.12
N GLU A 9 14.73 8.10 6.97
CA GLU A 9 13.83 9.28 7.01
C GLU A 9 13.85 10.12 5.73
N SER A 10 14.85 9.94 4.87
CA SER A 10 14.95 10.58 3.56
C SER A 10 14.47 9.68 2.42
N ASP A 11 13.73 8.61 2.74
CA ASP A 11 13.23 7.60 1.82
C ASP A 11 14.34 6.85 1.05
N ARG A 12 15.57 6.81 1.56
CA ARG A 12 16.67 6.10 0.88
C ARG A 12 16.63 4.60 1.25
N PRO A 13 16.60 3.67 0.28
CA PRO A 13 16.56 2.23 0.56
C PRO A 13 17.74 1.76 1.41
N GLN A 14 17.45 0.97 2.45
CA GLN A 14 18.44 0.39 3.38
C GLN A 14 18.49 -1.14 3.32
N GLY A 15 17.51 -1.78 2.66
CA GLY A 15 17.43 -3.23 2.54
C GLY A 15 15.99 -3.72 2.46
N LEU A 16 15.79 -5.00 2.75
CA LEU A 16 14.48 -5.64 2.75
C LEU A 16 14.21 -6.33 4.09
N MET A 17 12.94 -6.36 4.48
CA MET A 17 12.45 -7.16 5.62
C MET A 17 11.18 -7.88 5.23
N GLU A 18 10.89 -9.01 5.88
CA GLU A 18 9.59 -9.66 5.76
C GLU A 18 8.51 -8.69 6.28
N LYS A 19 7.36 -8.64 5.58
CA LYS A 19 6.32 -7.65 5.83
C LYS A 19 5.77 -7.71 7.26
N MET A 20 5.41 -8.90 7.76
CA MET A 20 4.87 -9.05 9.11
C MET A 20 5.91 -8.61 10.15
N GLU A 21 7.15 -9.07 9.99
CA GLU A 21 8.25 -8.70 10.88
C GLU A 21 8.47 -7.17 10.93
N ALA A 22 8.44 -6.49 9.77
CA ALA A 22 8.58 -5.04 9.70
C ALA A 22 7.46 -4.30 10.45
N HIS A 23 6.22 -4.80 10.38
CA HIS A 23 5.09 -4.21 11.10
C HIS A 23 5.14 -4.50 12.60
N GLU A 24 5.53 -5.72 13.01
CA GLU A 24 5.66 -6.10 14.42
C GLU A 24 6.79 -5.36 15.13
N LYS A 25 7.93 -5.17 14.45
CA LYS A 25 9.09 -4.44 14.98
C LYS A 25 9.04 -2.93 14.75
N ALA A 26 7.98 -2.43 14.11
CA ALA A 26 7.82 -1.01 13.75
C ALA A 26 9.04 -0.43 13.01
N VAL A 27 9.63 -1.19 12.09
CA VAL A 27 10.78 -0.74 11.30
C VAL A 27 10.29 0.12 10.14
N LEU A 28 10.92 1.28 9.92
CA LEU A 28 10.55 2.19 8.84
C LEU A 28 10.72 1.53 7.47
N HIS A 29 9.65 1.56 6.67
CA HIS A 29 9.62 0.95 5.35
C HIS A 29 8.74 1.76 4.40
N ARG A 30 9.05 1.68 3.10
CA ARG A 30 8.34 2.42 2.06
C ARG A 30 6.93 1.84 1.86
N ALA A 31 5.97 2.74 1.74
CA ALA A 31 4.57 2.44 1.47
C ALA A 31 3.97 3.48 0.52
N PHE A 32 2.75 3.25 0.03
CA PHE A 32 1.99 4.22 -0.74
C PHE A 32 0.52 4.23 -0.35
N SER A 33 -0.15 5.32 -0.71
CA SER A 33 -1.59 5.55 -0.49
C SER A 33 -2.20 6.18 -1.73
N VAL A 34 -3.22 5.55 -2.30
CA VAL A 34 -3.95 6.00 -3.49
C VAL A 34 -5.30 6.59 -3.08
N PHE A 35 -5.63 7.74 -3.65
CA PHE A 35 -6.90 8.44 -3.46
C PHE A 35 -7.60 8.56 -4.82
N VAL A 36 -8.62 7.73 -5.05
CA VAL A 36 -9.40 7.73 -6.29
C VAL A 36 -10.61 8.65 -6.11
N PHE A 37 -10.79 9.56 -7.06
CA PHE A 37 -11.94 10.46 -7.13
C PHE A 37 -12.74 10.18 -8.39
N ASP A 38 -14.07 10.22 -8.29
CA ASP A 38 -14.93 10.19 -9.46
C ASP A 38 -15.06 11.58 -10.11
N SER A 39 -15.80 11.67 -11.22
CA SER A 39 -16.01 12.92 -11.96
C SER A 39 -16.77 14.00 -11.18
N GLU A 40 -17.39 13.64 -10.05
CA GLU A 40 -18.08 14.57 -9.15
C GLU A 40 -17.18 14.98 -7.97
N GLY A 41 -15.92 14.53 -7.94
CA GLY A 41 -14.97 14.82 -6.86
C GLY A 41 -15.23 14.03 -5.58
N ARG A 42 -16.03 12.96 -5.61
CA ARG A 42 -16.24 12.08 -4.45
C ARG A 42 -15.10 11.08 -4.34
N MET A 43 -14.58 10.89 -3.14
CA MET A 43 -13.48 9.97 -2.88
C MET A 43 -13.99 8.55 -2.63
N LEU A 44 -13.39 7.57 -3.29
CA LEU A 44 -13.64 6.16 -3.01
C LEU A 44 -12.98 5.77 -1.68
N LEU A 45 -13.80 5.30 -0.74
CA LEU A 45 -13.34 4.72 0.53
C LEU A 45 -13.34 3.20 0.46
N GLN A 46 -12.30 2.57 1.02
CA GLN A 46 -12.24 1.13 1.21
C GLN A 46 -12.58 0.78 2.66
N ARG A 47 -13.55 -0.12 2.87
CA ARG A 47 -13.63 -0.87 4.14
C ARG A 47 -12.78 -2.12 4.01
N ARG A 48 -11.73 -2.22 4.83
CA ARG A 48 -10.80 -3.35 4.78
C ARG A 48 -11.51 -4.65 5.12
N ALA A 49 -11.12 -5.72 4.42
CA ALA A 49 -11.63 -7.06 4.71
C ALA A 49 -11.36 -7.44 6.18
N LEU A 50 -12.28 -8.20 6.80
CA LEU A 50 -12.25 -8.48 8.24
C LEU A 50 -11.03 -9.34 8.63
N GLU A 51 -10.61 -10.20 7.72
CA GLU A 51 -9.49 -11.13 7.86
C GLU A 51 -8.11 -10.49 7.68
N LYS A 52 -8.03 -9.19 7.34
CA LYS A 52 -6.75 -8.48 7.28
C LYS A 52 -6.14 -8.43 8.69
N TYR A 53 -4.94 -9.00 8.85
CA TYR A 53 -4.24 -9.05 10.14
C TYR A 53 -4.06 -7.66 10.78
N HIS A 54 -3.80 -6.64 9.97
CA HIS A 54 -3.70 -5.25 10.42
C HIS A 54 -4.92 -4.45 9.96
N SER A 55 -5.59 -3.85 10.93
CA SER A 55 -6.71 -2.91 10.70
C SER A 55 -7.88 -3.51 9.91
N GLY A 56 -8.19 -4.79 10.12
CA GLY A 56 -9.36 -5.44 9.51
C GLY A 56 -10.66 -4.76 9.89
N GLY A 57 -11.59 -4.59 8.94
CA GLY A 57 -12.89 -3.94 9.15
C GLY A 57 -12.87 -2.41 9.25
N LEU A 58 -11.70 -1.77 9.36
CA LEU A 58 -11.60 -0.32 9.40
C LEU A 58 -11.78 0.32 8.02
N TRP A 59 -12.29 1.54 8.01
CA TRP A 59 -12.38 2.38 6.82
C TRP A 59 -11.07 3.13 6.58
N THR A 60 -10.66 3.23 5.33
CA THR A 60 -9.46 3.94 4.87
C THR A 60 -9.69 4.55 3.49
N ASN A 61 -8.70 5.28 2.96
CA ASN A 61 -8.65 5.71 1.56
C ASN A 61 -8.74 4.52 0.57
N SER A 62 -8.72 4.80 -0.73
CA SER A 62 -9.06 3.83 -1.77
C SER A 62 -8.16 2.59 -1.79
N CYS A 63 -6.83 2.75 -1.70
CA CYS A 63 -5.90 1.61 -1.67
C CYS A 63 -4.58 2.00 -0.98
N CYS A 64 -4.04 1.12 -0.14
CA CYS A 64 -2.72 1.29 0.50
C CYS A 64 -1.94 -0.01 0.46
N SER A 65 -0.65 0.07 0.13
CA SER A 65 0.24 -1.09 0.13
C SER A 65 1.70 -0.66 0.09
N HIS A 66 2.57 -1.56 -0.36
CA HIS A 66 4.02 -1.37 -0.45
C HIS A 66 4.50 -1.70 -1.88
N PRO A 67 5.48 -0.97 -2.40
CA PRO A 67 6.20 -1.40 -3.60
C PRO A 67 7.07 -2.63 -3.30
N ARG A 68 7.22 -3.51 -4.29
CA ARG A 68 8.16 -4.63 -4.25
C ARG A 68 9.57 -4.16 -4.61
N GLU A 69 10.57 -4.98 -4.30
CA GLU A 69 11.93 -4.75 -4.79
C GLU A 69 11.92 -4.69 -6.33
N ASN A 70 12.60 -3.68 -6.89
CA ASN A 70 12.65 -3.40 -8.33
C ASN A 70 11.30 -3.00 -8.97
N GLU A 71 10.32 -2.57 -8.16
CA GLU A 71 9.06 -2.00 -8.61
C GLU A 71 9.02 -0.52 -8.23
N THR A 72 8.63 0.34 -9.15
CA THR A 72 8.35 1.74 -8.82
C THR A 72 7.07 1.86 -7.97
N THR A 73 6.94 2.95 -7.22
CA THR A 73 5.73 3.20 -6.42
C THR A 73 4.47 3.26 -7.28
N GLU A 74 4.56 3.80 -8.48
CA GLU A 74 3.45 3.93 -9.44
C GLU A 74 3.02 2.56 -9.99
N GLU A 75 3.97 1.73 -10.44
CA GLU A 75 3.69 0.35 -10.86
C GLU A 75 3.02 -0.48 -9.75
N ALA A 76 3.50 -0.32 -8.52
CA ALA A 76 2.93 -0.97 -7.35
C ALA A 76 1.50 -0.52 -7.08
N ALA A 77 1.20 0.77 -7.27
CA ALA A 77 -0.13 1.33 -7.11
C ALA A 77 -1.10 0.79 -8.16
N HIS A 78 -0.73 0.78 -9.45
CA HIS A 78 -1.54 0.17 -10.52
C HIS A 78 -1.84 -1.31 -10.25
N ARG A 79 -0.80 -2.08 -9.85
CA ARG A 79 -0.97 -3.49 -9.48
C ARG A 79 -1.97 -3.66 -8.34
N ARG A 80 -1.88 -2.85 -7.28
CA ARG A 80 -2.76 -2.98 -6.11
C ARG A 80 -4.17 -2.48 -6.35
N LEU A 81 -4.38 -1.48 -7.20
CA LEU A 81 -5.71 -1.11 -7.66
C LEU A 81 -6.39 -2.30 -8.37
N LYS A 82 -5.68 -2.97 -9.29
CA LYS A 82 -6.21 -4.17 -9.95
C LYS A 82 -6.51 -5.29 -8.95
N GLU A 83 -5.59 -5.59 -8.04
CA GLU A 83 -5.72 -6.69 -7.07
C GLU A 83 -6.82 -6.45 -6.02
N GLU A 84 -6.96 -5.22 -5.49
CA GLU A 84 -7.89 -4.94 -4.38
C GLU A 84 -9.22 -4.32 -4.82
N MET A 85 -9.21 -3.50 -5.87
CA MET A 85 -10.41 -2.78 -6.34
C MET A 85 -11.01 -3.38 -7.60
N GLY A 86 -10.28 -4.25 -8.31
CA GLY A 86 -10.73 -4.88 -9.57
C GLY A 86 -10.68 -3.95 -10.79
N PHE A 87 -10.14 -2.73 -10.66
CA PHE A 87 -9.98 -1.78 -11.75
C PHE A 87 -8.63 -1.10 -11.71
N ASP A 88 -8.34 -0.29 -12.73
CA ASP A 88 -7.15 0.55 -12.79
C ASP A 88 -7.52 1.91 -13.36
N CYS A 89 -6.74 2.94 -13.05
CA CYS A 89 -6.95 4.30 -13.48
C CYS A 89 -5.61 5.05 -13.54
N ASN A 90 -5.61 6.23 -14.15
CA ASN A 90 -4.42 7.09 -14.16
C ASN A 90 -4.07 7.53 -12.73
N ILE A 91 -2.78 7.53 -12.41
CA ILE A 91 -2.21 7.94 -11.12
C ILE A 91 -1.35 9.19 -11.32
#